data_AF-A0A2K3DY78-F1
#
_entry.id   AF-A0A2K3DY78-F1
#
_cell.length_a   1.000
_cell.length_b   1.000
_cell.length_c   1.000
_cell.angle_alpha   90.00
_cell.angle_beta   90.00
_cell.angle_gamma   90.00
#
_symmetry.space_group_name_H-M   'P 1'
#
loop_
_entity.id
_entity.type
_entity.pdbx_description
1 polymer ?
#
loop_
_entity_poly.entity_id
_entity_poly.type
_entity_poly.pdbx_seq_one_letter_code
_entity_poly.pdbx_strand_id
1 'polypeptide(L)'
;MRPIELELGVIAQAAGSARLHIGATDVIVGVKVEVASPSPFAPTQGRLGVTVEFSPCASPVYQGRFGETYGEQIAAAIEASLAPSTRAGGAAAAAAAPANGGAAGASTSATATAAPTPSASGPSWGLDLGKLCISAGKTAWALYVDALVLNDDGNVVGAVSAATLAALVDTRIPKVEVTTDAAGEEEIELDDSPGAAWRLDVSRVPLVVTVAQVGSQCVVDLAAPEERCSSSALHVAVNRAGQVCGATSSGRAGVEASMLLAMTETAQRLAPGLWEQIMRFLQSPAR
;
A
#
# COMPACT_ATOMS: atom_id res chain seq x y z
N MET A 1 -4.93 21.10 -4.05
CA MET A 1 -4.01 20.02 -4.43
C MET A 1 -3.00 20.56 -5.39
N ARG A 2 -1.75 20.20 -5.18
CA ARG A 2 -0.59 20.50 -6.01
C ARG A 2 -0.69 19.77 -7.35
N PRO A 3 0.03 20.23 -8.40
CA PRO A 3 0.07 19.51 -9.67
C PRO A 3 0.64 18.11 -9.46
N ILE A 4 0.03 17.14 -10.15
CA ILE A 4 0.41 15.73 -10.12
C ILE A 4 0.95 15.38 -11.50
N GLU A 5 2.18 14.90 -11.56
CA GLU A 5 2.80 14.36 -12.77
C GLU A 5 3.11 12.89 -12.54
N LEU A 6 2.64 12.04 -13.45
CA LEU A 6 2.74 10.59 -13.33
C LEU A 6 3.36 10.02 -14.60
N GLU A 7 4.43 9.25 -14.42
CA GLU A 7 5.14 8.54 -15.48
C GLU A 7 5.07 7.03 -15.20
N LEU A 8 4.76 6.23 -16.22
CA LEU A 8 4.73 4.77 -16.13
C LEU A 8 5.96 4.15 -16.79
N GLY A 9 6.32 2.94 -16.38
CA GLY A 9 7.39 2.17 -17.05
C GLY A 9 8.80 2.74 -16.85
N VAL A 10 9.02 3.48 -15.75
CA VAL A 10 10.32 4.11 -15.44
C VAL A 10 11.41 3.07 -15.16
N ILE A 11 11.05 1.93 -14.60
CA ILE A 11 11.97 0.81 -14.31
C ILE A 11 11.72 -0.31 -15.31
N ALA A 12 12.62 -0.47 -16.28
CA ALA A 12 12.48 -1.46 -17.34
C ALA A 12 12.54 -2.93 -16.86
N GLN A 13 13.16 -3.19 -15.71
CA GLN A 13 13.29 -4.53 -15.13
C GLN A 13 12.11 -4.94 -14.24
N ALA A 14 11.25 -3.98 -13.85
CA ALA A 14 10.10 -4.26 -13.01
C ALA A 14 8.93 -4.74 -13.87
N ALA A 15 8.08 -5.60 -13.30
CA ALA A 15 6.87 -6.08 -13.97
C ALA A 15 5.83 -4.96 -14.17
N GLY A 16 5.88 -3.94 -13.30
CA GLY A 16 5.18 -2.66 -13.43
C GLY A 16 5.97 -1.59 -12.68
N SER A 17 5.96 -0.36 -13.17
CA SER A 17 6.60 0.74 -12.45
C SER A 17 5.92 2.06 -12.69
N ALA A 18 6.03 2.96 -11.71
CA ALA A 18 5.53 4.30 -11.80
C ALA A 18 6.45 5.28 -11.06
N ARG A 19 6.56 6.50 -11.57
CA ARG A 19 7.13 7.65 -10.88
C ARG A 19 6.07 8.72 -10.75
N LEU A 20 5.94 9.26 -9.55
CA LEU A 20 4.94 10.26 -9.23
C LEU A 20 5.63 11.49 -8.63
N HIS A 21 5.34 12.65 -9.22
CA HIS A 21 5.68 13.94 -8.65
C HIS A 21 4.39 14.62 -8.18
N ILE A 22 4.32 14.97 -6.89
CA ILE A 22 3.27 15.82 -6.32
C ILE A 22 3.93 17.10 -5.80
N GLY A 23 3.82 18.19 -6.56
CA GLY A 23 4.61 19.39 -6.28
C GLY A 23 6.10 19.08 -6.33
N ALA A 24 6.80 19.17 -5.19
CA ALA A 24 8.20 18.77 -5.10
C ALA A 24 8.41 17.37 -4.50
N THR A 25 7.38 16.69 -4.00
CA THR A 25 7.51 15.30 -3.50
C THR A 25 7.67 14.35 -4.68
N ASP A 26 8.75 13.55 -4.69
CA ASP A 26 9.10 12.63 -5.78
C ASP A 26 9.22 11.21 -5.22
N VAL A 27 8.44 10.28 -5.80
CA VAL A 27 8.37 8.88 -5.39
C VAL A 27 8.44 8.00 -6.61
N ILE A 28 9.28 6.97 -6.57
CA ILE A 28 9.34 5.90 -7.56
C ILE A 28 8.83 4.62 -6.91
N VAL A 29 7.98 3.87 -7.61
CA VAL A 29 7.51 2.56 -7.19
C VAL A 29 7.74 1.54 -8.28
N GLY A 30 8.32 0.40 -7.91
CA GLY A 30 8.47 -0.78 -8.74
C GLY A 30 7.65 -1.94 -8.19
N VAL A 31 7.06 -2.74 -9.07
CA VAL A 31 6.41 -4.00 -8.73
C VAL A 31 7.22 -5.13 -9.34
N LYS A 32 7.70 -6.01 -8.46
CA LYS A 32 8.37 -7.26 -8.83
C LYS A 32 7.41 -8.43 -8.60
N VAL A 33 7.48 -9.41 -9.48
CA VAL A 33 6.63 -10.60 -9.45
C VAL A 33 7.52 -11.83 -9.44
N GLU A 34 7.32 -12.73 -8.47
CA GLU A 34 8.07 -13.96 -8.34
C GLU A 34 7.14 -15.14 -8.06
N VAL A 35 7.54 -16.36 -8.47
CA VAL A 35 6.86 -17.58 -8.05
C VAL A 35 7.42 -17.98 -6.69
N ALA A 36 6.55 -18.11 -5.69
CA ALA A 36 6.91 -18.51 -4.34
C ALA A 36 5.91 -19.52 -3.78
N SER A 37 6.29 -20.22 -2.72
CA SER A 37 5.32 -21.04 -1.98
C SER A 37 4.36 -20.14 -1.19
N PRO A 38 3.05 -20.43 -1.22
CA PRO A 38 2.08 -19.65 -0.46
C PRO A 38 2.27 -19.85 1.04
N SER A 39 1.73 -18.93 1.84
CA SER A 39 1.79 -19.05 3.29
C SER A 39 1.02 -20.30 3.78
N PRO A 40 1.48 -21.00 4.82
CA PRO A 40 0.80 -22.20 5.33
C PRO A 40 -0.61 -21.89 5.89
N PHE A 41 -0.85 -20.64 6.28
CA PHE A 41 -2.15 -20.19 6.80
C PHE A 41 -3.17 -19.87 5.70
N ALA A 42 -2.72 -19.57 4.48
CA ALA A 42 -3.57 -19.24 3.35
C ALA A 42 -3.02 -19.88 2.06
N PRO A 43 -3.21 -21.21 1.86
CA PRO A 43 -2.62 -21.95 0.75
C PRO A 43 -3.22 -21.62 -0.63
N THR A 44 -4.40 -20.99 -0.66
CA THR A 44 -5.14 -20.65 -1.88
C THR A 44 -4.96 -19.20 -2.32
N GLN A 45 -4.03 -18.47 -1.70
CA GLN A 45 -3.79 -17.05 -1.95
C GLN A 45 -2.31 -16.81 -2.29
N GLY A 46 -2.07 -15.88 -3.21
CA GLY A 46 -0.74 -15.32 -3.44
C GLY A 46 -0.28 -14.43 -2.30
N ARG A 47 0.97 -13.99 -2.39
CA ARG A 47 1.61 -13.12 -1.41
C ARG A 47 1.71 -11.70 -1.94
N LEU A 48 1.50 -10.73 -1.07
CA LEU A 48 1.85 -9.35 -1.30
C LEU A 48 2.84 -8.93 -0.21
N GLY A 49 3.88 -8.21 -0.58
CA GLY A 49 4.77 -7.51 0.35
C GLY A 49 4.97 -6.09 -0.14
N VAL A 50 4.87 -5.12 0.76
CA VAL A 50 5.18 -3.72 0.46
C VAL A 50 6.42 -3.33 1.25
N THR A 51 7.36 -2.67 0.59
CA THR A 51 8.53 -2.06 1.22
C THR A 51 8.58 -0.59 0.81
N VAL A 52 8.86 0.28 1.77
CA VAL A 52 9.00 1.72 1.54
C VAL A 52 10.35 2.15 2.08
N GLU A 53 11.20 2.63 1.19
CA GLU A 53 12.52 3.14 1.51
C GLU A 53 12.57 4.65 1.29
N PHE A 54 13.31 5.32 2.18
CA PHE A 54 13.54 6.75 2.11
C PHE A 54 14.98 7.01 1.68
N SER A 55 15.15 7.71 0.56
CA SER A 55 16.47 8.17 0.15
C SER A 55 17.04 9.13 1.21
N PRO A 56 18.32 8.99 1.60
CA PRO A 56 18.99 9.98 2.46
C PRO A 56 19.01 11.39 1.88
N CYS A 57 18.79 11.52 0.56
CA CYS A 57 18.68 12.80 -0.14
C CYS A 57 17.28 13.42 -0.03
N ALA A 58 16.25 12.65 0.34
CA ALA A 58 14.87 13.14 0.35
C ALA A 58 14.63 14.18 1.45
N SER A 59 15.23 13.96 2.61
CA SER A 59 15.25 14.92 3.73
C SER A 59 16.35 14.51 4.71
N PRO A 60 17.04 15.46 5.36
CA PRO A 60 18.03 15.16 6.40
C PRO A 60 17.48 14.33 7.57
N VAL A 61 16.16 14.38 7.78
CA VAL A 61 15.47 13.64 8.85
C VAL A 61 15.52 12.13 8.63
N TYR A 62 15.65 11.68 7.38
CA TYR A 62 15.71 10.26 7.04
C TYR A 62 17.13 9.66 7.12
N GLN A 63 18.12 10.46 7.52
CA GLN A 63 19.46 9.93 7.76
C GLN A 63 19.47 9.03 9.01
N GLY A 64 19.84 7.77 8.83
CA GLY A 64 19.92 6.77 9.90
C GLY A 64 18.63 5.95 10.06
N ARG A 65 18.39 5.42 11.26
CA ARG A 65 17.31 4.43 11.52
C ARG A 65 15.89 4.98 11.42
N PHE A 66 15.71 6.30 11.48
CA PHE A 66 14.37 6.89 11.42
C PHE A 66 13.68 6.60 10.08
N GLY A 67 14.42 6.70 8.96
CA GLY A 67 13.89 6.38 7.63
C GLY A 67 13.41 4.94 7.54
N GLU A 68 14.15 3.99 8.12
CA GLU A 68 13.77 2.57 8.18
C GLU A 68 12.47 2.36 8.96
N THR A 69 12.39 2.88 10.19
CA THR A 69 11.22 2.66 11.06
C THR A 69 9.97 3.38 10.52
N TYR A 70 10.12 4.54 9.88
CA TYR A 70 9.01 5.25 9.26
C TYR A 70 8.56 4.58 7.96
N GLY A 71 9.51 4.09 7.16
CA GLY A 71 9.27 3.25 5.98
C GLY A 71 8.46 2.00 6.32
N GLU A 72 8.89 1.24 7.32
CA GLU A 72 8.19 0.05 7.81
C GLU A 72 6.74 0.34 8.21
N GLN A 73 6.48 1.48 8.89
CA GLN A 73 5.13 1.87 9.29
C GLN A 73 4.23 2.21 8.10
N ILE A 74 4.75 2.95 7.12
CA ILE A 74 3.99 3.29 5.90
C ILE A 74 3.76 2.04 5.07
N ALA A 75 4.78 1.20 4.92
CA ALA A 75 4.70 -0.07 4.21
C ALA A 75 3.61 -0.96 4.80
N ALA A 76 3.60 -1.16 6.13
CA ALA A 76 2.58 -1.94 6.82
C ALA A 76 1.17 -1.35 6.64
N ALA A 77 1.03 -0.02 6.69
CA ALA A 77 -0.26 0.65 6.49
C ALA A 77 -0.78 0.47 5.05
N ILE A 78 0.09 0.60 4.05
CA ILE A 78 -0.27 0.41 2.64
C ILE A 78 -0.56 -1.06 2.37
N GLU A 79 0.28 -1.99 2.82
CA GLU A 79 0.06 -3.43 2.67
C GLU A 79 -1.28 -3.86 3.27
N ALA A 80 -1.58 -3.41 4.50
CA ALA A 80 -2.86 -3.67 5.15
C ALA A 80 -4.03 -3.09 4.36
N SER A 81 -3.85 -1.97 3.64
CA SER A 81 -4.87 -1.38 2.77
C SER A 81 -5.01 -2.07 1.39
N LEU A 82 -4.01 -2.83 0.96
CA LEU A 82 -4.02 -3.54 -0.32
C LEU A 82 -4.49 -4.98 -0.19
N ALA A 83 -4.13 -5.64 0.91
CA ALA A 83 -4.52 -7.01 1.22
C ALA A 83 -5.60 -6.99 2.30
N PRO A 84 -6.90 -7.09 1.95
CA PRO A 84 -7.95 -7.15 2.93
C PRO A 84 -7.75 -8.45 3.71
N SER A 85 -7.37 -8.31 4.98
CA SER A 85 -7.08 -9.44 5.84
C SER A 85 -8.27 -10.39 5.85
N THR A 86 -8.21 -11.50 5.11
CA THR A 86 -9.12 -12.62 5.30
C THR A 86 -8.65 -13.32 6.57
N ARG A 87 -8.93 -12.74 7.74
CA ARG A 87 -8.89 -13.46 9.02
C ARG A 87 -10.04 -14.48 9.04
N ALA A 88 -9.93 -15.50 8.20
CA ALA A 88 -10.64 -16.75 8.36
C ALA A 88 -9.77 -17.65 9.25
N GLY A 89 -10.02 -17.59 10.56
CA GLY A 89 -9.70 -18.62 11.56
C GLY A 89 -8.23 -19.03 11.76
N GLY A 90 -7.64 -18.64 12.91
CA GLY A 90 -6.54 -19.41 13.53
C GLY A 90 -5.35 -18.61 14.04
N ALA A 91 -5.34 -18.40 15.37
CA ALA A 91 -4.21 -18.23 16.29
C ALA A 91 -2.79 -17.85 15.79
N ALA A 92 -2.31 -16.72 16.33
CA ALA A 92 -0.96 -16.48 16.87
C ALA A 92 0.27 -17.08 16.15
N ALA A 93 1.08 -16.21 15.55
CA ALA A 93 2.53 -16.35 15.54
C ALA A 93 3.17 -14.98 15.70
N ALA A 94 3.24 -14.54 16.96
CA ALA A 94 4.23 -13.56 17.37
C ALA A 94 5.62 -14.19 17.15
N ALA A 95 6.42 -13.61 16.27
CA ALA A 95 7.82 -13.96 16.16
C ALA A 95 8.53 -13.45 17.43
N ALA A 96 9.09 -14.40 18.17
CA ALA A 96 9.82 -14.19 19.40
C ALA A 96 11.14 -13.44 19.12
N ALA A 97 11.38 -12.36 19.87
CA ALA A 97 12.72 -11.84 20.17
C ALA A 97 12.95 -12.01 21.68
N PRO A 98 14.18 -12.36 22.13
CA PRO A 98 14.42 -12.79 23.50
C PRO A 98 14.32 -11.64 24.49
N ALA A 99 13.57 -11.87 25.57
CA ALA A 99 13.47 -10.98 26.71
C ALA A 99 14.80 -10.99 27.50
N ASN A 100 15.44 -9.83 27.63
CA ASN A 100 16.32 -9.52 28.74
C ASN A 100 15.72 -8.32 29.48
N GLY A 101 15.54 -8.47 30.80
CA GLY A 101 14.73 -7.58 31.62
C GLY A 101 15.37 -6.23 31.95
N GLY A 102 14.52 -5.23 32.17
CA GLY A 102 14.87 -3.92 32.74
C GLY A 102 13.70 -2.94 32.61
N ALA A 103 13.10 -2.59 33.75
CA ALA A 103 11.82 -1.89 33.86
C ALA A 103 11.88 -0.37 33.56
N ALA A 104 10.82 0.16 32.93
CA ALA A 104 9.95 1.23 33.45
C ALA A 104 9.33 2.12 32.33
N GLY A 105 8.00 2.11 32.22
CA GLY A 105 7.16 3.26 31.85
C GLY A 105 6.98 3.60 30.37
N ALA A 106 5.98 3.01 29.71
CA ALA A 106 5.31 3.63 28.55
C ALA A 106 3.84 3.17 28.47
N SER A 107 2.95 4.15 28.33
CA SER A 107 1.50 4.04 28.32
C SER A 107 0.98 3.15 27.18
N THR A 108 0.22 2.12 27.56
CA THR A 108 -0.61 1.29 26.68
C THR A 108 -1.75 2.12 26.09
N SER A 109 -1.78 2.34 24.78
CA SER A 109 -3.00 2.76 24.06
C SER A 109 -3.53 1.56 23.27
N ALA A 110 -4.63 1.02 23.76
CA ALA A 110 -5.38 -0.05 23.12
C ALA A 110 -6.00 0.47 21.82
N THR A 111 -5.54 -0.03 20.68
CA THR A 111 -6.18 0.19 19.38
C THR A 111 -7.44 -0.68 19.32
N ALA A 112 -8.58 -0.11 19.73
CA ALA A 112 -9.89 -0.74 19.56
C ALA A 112 -10.29 -0.65 18.08
N THR A 113 -9.88 -1.63 17.28
CA THR A 113 -10.43 -1.83 15.93
C THR A 113 -11.71 -2.63 16.10
N ALA A 114 -12.87 -1.97 15.97
CA ALA A 114 -14.15 -2.66 15.86
C ALA A 114 -14.13 -3.50 14.57
N ALA A 115 -14.14 -4.83 14.73
CA ALA A 115 -14.19 -5.76 13.61
C ALA A 115 -15.54 -5.64 12.90
N PRO A 116 -15.58 -5.34 11.57
CA PRO A 116 -16.80 -5.49 10.82
C PRO A 116 -17.15 -6.98 10.65
N THR A 117 -18.43 -7.30 10.82
CA THR A 117 -19.02 -8.64 10.68
C THR A 117 -18.68 -9.26 9.30
N PRO A 118 -18.36 -10.56 9.21
CA PRO A 118 -18.05 -11.19 7.93
C PRO A 118 -19.32 -11.29 7.05
N SER A 119 -19.41 -10.45 6.02
CA SER A 119 -20.45 -10.58 4.99
C SER A 119 -20.09 -11.67 3.98
N ALA A 120 -21.09 -12.37 3.44
CA ALA A 120 -20.95 -13.45 2.45
C ALA A 120 -20.47 -13.02 1.05
N SER A 121 -20.32 -11.71 0.80
CA SER A 121 -19.57 -11.18 -0.34
C SER A 121 -18.11 -11.01 0.07
N GLY A 122 -17.16 -11.43 -0.76
CA GLY A 122 -15.72 -11.22 -0.53
C GLY A 122 -15.37 -9.76 -0.20
N PRO A 123 -14.12 -9.47 0.19
CA PRO A 123 -13.74 -8.15 0.66
C PRO A 123 -14.10 -7.06 -0.36
N SER A 124 -14.76 -5.99 0.09
CA SER A 124 -15.25 -4.91 -0.77
C SER A 124 -14.14 -4.02 -1.35
N TRP A 125 -12.88 -4.28 -0.96
CA TRP A 125 -11.71 -3.51 -1.32
C TRP A 125 -10.45 -4.38 -1.36
N GLY A 126 -9.41 -3.88 -2.01
CA GLY A 126 -8.09 -4.51 -2.12
C GLY A 126 -7.94 -5.52 -3.26
N LEU A 127 -6.75 -6.12 -3.33
CA LEU A 127 -6.33 -7.01 -4.40
C LEU A 127 -6.89 -8.42 -4.23
N ASP A 128 -7.21 -9.06 -5.37
CA ASP A 128 -7.66 -10.44 -5.40
C ASP A 128 -6.47 -11.41 -5.35
N LEU A 129 -6.03 -11.73 -4.13
CA LEU A 129 -4.91 -12.66 -3.93
C LEU A 129 -5.26 -14.10 -4.37
N GLY A 130 -6.53 -14.44 -4.55
CA GLY A 130 -6.93 -15.76 -5.06
C GLY A 130 -6.52 -15.96 -6.53
N LYS A 131 -6.57 -14.90 -7.34
CA LYS A 131 -6.13 -14.95 -8.76
C LYS A 131 -4.62 -15.15 -8.92
N LEU A 132 -3.87 -14.95 -7.84
CA LEU A 132 -2.42 -15.13 -7.81
C LEU A 132 -2.03 -16.57 -7.43
N CYS A 133 -2.97 -17.41 -7.02
CA CYS A 133 -2.70 -18.82 -6.75
C CYS A 133 -2.53 -19.59 -8.06
N ILE A 134 -1.41 -20.29 -8.21
CA ILE A 134 -1.13 -21.16 -9.36
C ILE A 134 -1.60 -22.58 -9.02
N SER A 135 -1.05 -23.14 -7.95
CA SER A 135 -1.36 -24.48 -7.42
C SER A 135 -1.53 -24.37 -5.91
N ALA A 136 -2.73 -24.70 -5.41
CA ALA A 136 -3.07 -24.50 -4.00
C ALA A 136 -2.08 -25.24 -3.07
N GLY A 137 -1.44 -24.51 -2.17
CA GLY A 137 -0.52 -25.04 -1.17
C GLY A 137 0.89 -25.37 -1.67
N LYS A 138 1.16 -25.32 -2.98
CA LYS A 138 2.50 -25.57 -3.54
C LYS A 138 3.15 -24.29 -4.04
N THR A 139 2.52 -23.63 -5.00
CA THR A 139 3.06 -22.43 -5.67
C THR A 139 1.99 -21.38 -5.92
N ALA A 140 2.39 -20.12 -5.74
CA ALA A 140 1.57 -18.95 -5.99
C ALA A 140 2.48 -17.77 -6.39
N TRP A 141 1.89 -16.75 -6.99
CA TRP A 141 2.57 -15.50 -7.25
C TRP A 141 2.79 -14.72 -5.95
N ALA A 142 4.01 -14.21 -5.80
CA ALA A 142 4.40 -13.22 -4.81
C ALA A 142 4.66 -11.88 -5.51
N LEU A 143 3.89 -10.86 -5.14
CA LEU A 143 4.05 -9.48 -5.56
C LEU A 143 4.85 -8.72 -4.50
N TYR A 144 5.95 -8.11 -4.90
CA TYR A 144 6.73 -7.20 -4.08
C TYR A 144 6.61 -5.79 -4.65
N VAL A 145 6.07 -4.88 -3.84
CA VAL A 145 5.97 -3.46 -4.16
C VAL A 145 7.08 -2.75 -3.41
N ASP A 146 8.04 -2.21 -4.16
CA ASP A 146 9.17 -1.46 -3.62
C ASP A 146 8.98 0.01 -3.97
N ALA A 147 8.73 0.83 -2.95
CA ALA A 147 8.61 2.28 -3.07
C ALA A 147 9.88 2.96 -2.56
N LEU A 148 10.42 3.89 -3.35
CA LEU A 148 11.57 4.72 -2.99
C LEU A 148 11.15 6.19 -3.03
N VAL A 149 11.19 6.84 -1.87
CA VAL A 149 10.95 8.28 -1.74
C VAL A 149 12.25 9.01 -2.03
N LEU A 150 12.28 9.78 -3.12
CA LEU A 150 13.46 10.52 -3.59
C LEU A 150 13.53 11.93 -3.04
N ASN A 151 12.37 12.59 -2.92
CA ASN A 151 12.25 13.93 -2.33
C ASN A 151 10.98 14.02 -1.48
N ASP A 152 11.10 14.62 -0.29
CA ASP A 152 9.98 14.82 0.63
C ASP A 152 9.67 16.32 0.77
N ASP A 153 8.58 16.75 0.14
CA ASP A 153 7.95 18.06 0.35
C ASP A 153 6.54 17.91 0.94
N GLY A 154 6.32 16.87 1.74
CA GLY A 154 5.07 16.58 2.43
C GLY A 154 4.07 15.72 1.64
N ASN A 155 3.10 15.19 2.39
CA ASN A 155 2.08 14.24 1.91
C ASN A 155 2.68 12.93 1.31
N VAL A 156 3.80 12.46 1.86
CA VAL A 156 4.49 11.25 1.36
C VAL A 156 3.59 10.03 1.35
N VAL A 157 2.79 9.80 2.40
CA VAL A 157 1.92 8.62 2.50
C VAL A 157 0.90 8.56 1.35
N GLY A 158 0.31 9.70 1.00
CA GLY A 158 -0.61 9.81 -0.13
C GLY A 158 0.10 9.62 -1.47
N ALA A 159 1.31 10.20 -1.61
CA ALA A 159 2.13 10.04 -2.81
C ALA A 159 2.53 8.58 -3.05
N VAL A 160 3.02 7.88 -2.02
CA VAL A 160 3.40 6.46 -2.12
C VAL A 160 2.18 5.59 -2.45
N SER A 161 1.02 5.85 -1.85
CA SER A 161 -0.21 5.12 -2.18
C SER A 161 -0.66 5.33 -3.62
N ALA A 162 -0.64 6.58 -4.11
CA ALA A 162 -0.98 6.92 -5.49
C ALA A 162 0.01 6.30 -6.50
N ALA A 163 1.31 6.36 -6.22
CA ALA A 163 2.36 5.77 -7.05
C ALA A 163 2.26 4.24 -7.06
N THR A 164 1.96 3.62 -5.92
CA THR A 164 1.72 2.18 -5.82
C THR A 164 0.53 1.75 -6.67
N LEU A 165 -0.58 2.48 -6.60
CA LEU A 165 -1.73 2.22 -7.47
C LEU A 165 -1.35 2.30 -8.95
N ALA A 166 -0.62 3.35 -9.35
CA ALA A 166 -0.18 3.52 -10.73
C ALA A 166 0.74 2.39 -11.19
N ALA A 167 1.69 1.97 -10.35
CA ALA A 167 2.58 0.86 -10.65
C ALA A 167 1.81 -0.46 -10.79
N LEU A 168 0.83 -0.72 -9.90
CA LEU A 168 -0.04 -1.90 -9.97
C LEU A 168 -0.91 -1.95 -11.23
N VAL A 169 -1.31 -0.80 -11.79
CA VAL A 169 -2.06 -0.72 -13.05
C VAL A 169 -1.18 -1.11 -14.24
N ASP A 170 0.10 -0.73 -14.19
CA ASP A 170 1.08 -1.06 -15.22
C ASP A 170 1.56 -2.52 -15.13
N THR A 171 1.50 -3.14 -13.94
CA THR A 171 1.98 -4.50 -13.69
C THR A 171 1.42 -5.53 -14.67
N ARG A 172 2.34 -6.24 -15.32
CA ARG A 172 2.08 -7.38 -16.19
C ARG A 172 2.63 -8.65 -15.57
N ILE A 173 1.78 -9.65 -15.40
CA ILE A 173 2.15 -10.95 -14.83
C ILE A 173 2.23 -11.95 -15.99
N PRO A 174 3.35 -12.65 -16.18
CA PRO A 174 3.47 -13.65 -17.24
C PRO A 174 2.50 -14.81 -17.01
N LYS A 175 2.12 -15.49 -18.10
CA LYS A 175 1.26 -16.66 -18.00
C LYS A 175 2.09 -17.85 -17.52
N VAL A 176 1.52 -18.64 -16.62
CA VAL A 176 2.11 -19.90 -16.17
C VAL A 176 1.37 -21.06 -16.83
N GLU A 177 2.11 -22.02 -17.32
CA GLU A 177 1.60 -23.34 -17.70
C GLU A 177 2.15 -24.36 -16.70
N VAL A 178 1.24 -25.11 -16.06
CA VAL A 178 1.60 -26.14 -15.09
C VAL A 178 1.49 -27.49 -15.77
N THR A 179 2.60 -28.20 -15.89
CA THR A 179 2.65 -29.56 -16.43
C THR A 179 2.88 -30.53 -15.29
N THR A 180 2.04 -31.55 -15.17
CA THR A 180 2.23 -32.61 -14.17
C THR A 180 2.91 -33.79 -14.83
N ASP A 181 4.04 -34.24 -14.27
CA ASP A 181 4.75 -35.40 -14.77
C ASP A 181 4.06 -36.72 -14.34
N ALA A 182 4.57 -37.85 -14.83
CA ALA A 182 4.05 -39.17 -14.48
C ALA A 182 4.29 -39.58 -13.01
N ALA A 183 5.15 -38.85 -12.28
CA ALA A 183 5.43 -39.04 -10.86
C ALA A 183 4.55 -38.17 -9.94
N GLY A 184 3.75 -37.25 -10.51
CA GLY A 184 2.89 -36.33 -9.78
C GLY A 184 3.58 -35.05 -9.33
N GLU A 185 4.80 -34.79 -9.79
CA GLU A 185 5.51 -33.53 -9.60
C GLU A 185 5.01 -32.49 -10.62
N GLU A 186 4.81 -31.26 -10.16
CA GLU A 186 4.34 -30.15 -10.98
C GLU A 186 5.54 -29.34 -11.47
N GLU A 187 5.72 -29.28 -12.78
CA GLU A 187 6.69 -28.42 -13.46
C GLU A 187 5.99 -27.14 -13.92
N ILE A 188 6.61 -26.00 -13.61
CA ILE A 188 6.06 -24.66 -13.89
C ILE A 188 6.85 -24.08 -15.05
N GLU A 189 6.20 -23.96 -16.20
CA GLU A 189 6.74 -23.27 -17.36
C GLU A 189 6.17 -21.86 -17.42
N LEU A 190 7.05 -20.86 -17.51
CA LEU A 190 6.68 -19.46 -17.66
C LEU A 190 6.70 -19.08 -19.14
N ASP A 191 5.57 -18.57 -19.63
CA ASP A 191 5.51 -17.98 -20.96
C ASP A 191 5.94 -16.50 -20.87
N ASP A 192 7.21 -16.26 -21.19
CA ASP A 192 7.83 -14.93 -21.21
C ASP A 192 7.47 -14.11 -22.46
N SER A 193 6.56 -14.60 -23.31
CA SER A 193 6.11 -13.86 -24.48
C SER A 193 5.37 -12.57 -24.05
N PRO A 194 5.74 -11.39 -24.57
CA PRO A 194 5.17 -10.11 -24.13
C PRO A 194 3.66 -9.94 -24.39
N GLY A 195 3.07 -10.81 -25.23
CA GLY A 195 1.64 -10.86 -25.51
C GLY A 195 0.83 -11.81 -24.62
N ALA A 196 1.50 -12.70 -23.86
CA ALA A 196 0.85 -13.67 -22.99
C ALA A 196 0.62 -13.14 -21.56
N ALA A 197 1.29 -12.04 -21.21
CA ALA A 197 1.16 -11.45 -19.89
C ALA A 197 -0.22 -10.81 -19.67
N TRP A 198 -0.82 -11.09 -18.52
CA TRP A 198 -2.11 -10.54 -18.11
C TRP A 198 -1.93 -9.42 -17.08
N ARG A 199 -2.94 -8.57 -16.91
CA ARG A 199 -2.89 -7.40 -16.00
C ARG A 199 -3.72 -7.62 -14.75
N LEU A 200 -3.22 -7.11 -13.63
CA LEU A 200 -3.91 -7.18 -12.34
C LEU A 200 -5.15 -6.28 -12.32
N ASP A 201 -6.24 -6.77 -11.70
CA ASP A 201 -7.44 -5.95 -11.50
C ASP A 201 -7.28 -5.06 -10.27
N VAL A 202 -7.07 -3.76 -10.52
CA VAL A 202 -6.88 -2.75 -9.48
C VAL A 202 -8.17 -1.98 -9.13
N SER A 203 -9.33 -2.37 -9.66
CA SER A 203 -10.57 -1.59 -9.52
C SER A 203 -11.02 -1.39 -8.06
N ARG A 204 -10.58 -2.27 -7.17
CA ARG A 204 -10.91 -2.30 -5.74
C ARG A 204 -9.80 -1.79 -4.84
N VAL A 205 -8.62 -1.50 -5.38
CA VAL A 205 -7.49 -0.98 -4.58
C VAL A 205 -7.90 0.37 -3.98
N PRO A 206 -7.71 0.60 -2.68
CA PRO A 206 -7.97 1.90 -2.09
C PRO A 206 -6.81 2.87 -2.30
N LEU A 207 -7.12 4.14 -2.17
CA LEU A 207 -6.17 5.24 -2.20
C LEU A 207 -6.10 5.89 -0.83
N VAL A 208 -4.90 6.11 -0.33
CA VAL A 208 -4.68 6.75 0.97
C VAL A 208 -4.70 8.27 0.80
N VAL A 209 -5.63 8.92 1.50
CA VAL A 209 -5.73 10.38 1.58
C VAL A 209 -5.26 10.84 2.96
N THR A 210 -4.24 11.71 2.98
CA THR A 210 -3.77 12.34 4.21
C THR A 210 -4.55 13.62 4.47
N VAL A 211 -5.20 13.67 5.63
CA VAL A 211 -5.86 14.87 6.17
C VAL A 211 -5.15 15.24 7.46
N ALA A 212 -4.74 16.48 7.62
CA ALA A 212 -4.08 16.93 8.84
C ALA A 212 -4.85 18.05 9.54
N GLN A 213 -4.63 18.16 10.84
CA GLN A 213 -5.16 19.23 11.66
C GLN A 213 -4.13 20.34 11.78
N VAL A 214 -4.49 21.53 11.31
CA VAL A 214 -3.75 22.77 11.54
C VAL A 214 -4.65 23.72 12.33
N GLY A 215 -4.34 23.90 13.61
CA GLY A 215 -5.22 24.61 14.54
C GLY A 215 -6.58 23.92 14.68
N SER A 216 -7.65 24.61 14.29
CA SER A 216 -9.03 24.10 14.32
C SER A 216 -9.56 23.66 12.94
N GLN A 217 -8.70 23.58 11.92
CA GLN A 217 -9.11 23.27 10.55
C GLN A 217 -8.45 21.99 10.02
N CYS A 218 -9.16 21.31 9.11
CA CYS A 218 -8.64 20.19 8.34
C CYS A 218 -7.97 20.71 7.06
N VAL A 219 -6.75 20.25 6.80
CA VAL A 219 -5.98 20.55 5.59
C VAL A 219 -5.61 19.24 4.89
N VAL A 220 -5.63 19.23 3.57
CA VAL A 220 -5.33 18.05 2.74
C VAL A 220 -4.22 18.42 1.77
N ASP A 221 -3.37 17.45 1.42
CA ASP A 221 -2.21 17.64 0.55
C ASP A 221 -1.25 18.69 1.10
N LEU A 222 -0.71 18.38 2.29
CA LEU A 222 0.19 19.26 3.03
C LEU A 222 1.52 19.42 2.29
N ALA A 223 1.99 20.66 2.19
CA ALA A 223 3.38 20.97 1.91
C ALA A 223 4.25 20.78 3.17
N ALA A 224 5.56 20.60 3.01
CA ALA A 224 6.47 20.38 4.16
C ALA A 224 6.35 21.45 5.28
N PRO A 225 6.18 22.76 5.00
CA PRO A 225 5.95 23.75 6.05
C PRO A 225 4.63 23.54 6.80
N GLU A 226 3.58 23.12 6.11
CA GLU A 226 2.25 22.89 6.68
C GLU A 226 2.26 21.65 7.56
N GLU A 227 2.95 20.59 7.14
CA GLU A 227 3.11 19.36 7.92
C GLU A 227 3.84 19.62 9.24
N ARG A 228 4.86 20.48 9.24
CA ARG A 228 5.57 20.91 10.46
C ARG A 228 4.69 21.71 11.42
N CYS A 229 3.69 22.42 10.90
CA CYS A 229 2.72 23.17 11.71
C CYS A 229 1.50 22.34 12.13
N SER A 230 1.35 21.13 11.59
CA SER A 230 0.24 20.25 11.94
C SER A 230 0.42 19.64 13.33
N SER A 231 -0.69 19.50 14.06
CA SER A 231 -0.69 18.83 15.38
C SER A 231 -0.86 17.32 15.24
N SER A 232 -1.66 16.91 14.25
CA SER A 232 -1.97 15.53 13.92
C SER A 232 -2.29 15.37 12.44
N ALA A 233 -2.07 14.18 11.91
CA ALA A 233 -2.46 13.76 10.58
C ALA A 233 -3.17 12.40 10.64
N LEU A 234 -4.19 12.24 9.80
CA LEU A 234 -4.96 11.03 9.61
C LEU A 234 -4.79 10.60 8.15
N HIS A 235 -4.28 9.39 7.95
CA HIS A 235 -4.15 8.75 6.66
C HIS A 235 -5.29 7.76 6.50
N VAL A 236 -6.24 8.06 5.61
CA VAL A 236 -7.45 7.26 5.43
C VAL A 236 -7.39 6.57 4.08
N ALA A 237 -7.37 5.24 4.08
CA ALA A 237 -7.50 4.44 2.87
C ALA A 237 -8.97 4.39 2.46
N VAL A 238 -9.29 4.87 1.27
CA VAL A 238 -10.66 4.93 0.74
C VAL A 238 -10.71 4.26 -0.62
N ASN A 239 -11.67 3.35 -0.82
CA ASN A 239 -11.88 2.73 -2.13
C ASN A 239 -12.59 3.69 -3.11
N ARG A 240 -12.63 3.29 -4.40
CA ARG A 240 -13.34 4.05 -5.44
C ARG A 240 -14.82 4.34 -5.11
N ALA A 241 -15.46 3.48 -4.32
CA ALA A 241 -16.85 3.64 -3.90
C ALA A 241 -17.04 4.62 -2.72
N GLY A 242 -15.96 5.22 -2.20
CA GLY A 242 -16.01 6.15 -1.05
C GLY A 242 -16.08 5.45 0.31
N GLN A 243 -15.88 4.13 0.37
CA GLN A 243 -15.86 3.37 1.62
C GLN A 243 -14.46 3.40 2.22
N VAL A 244 -14.38 3.55 3.55
CA VAL A 244 -13.12 3.52 4.29
C VAL A 244 -12.67 2.06 4.47
N CYS A 245 -11.46 1.78 4.03
CA CYS A 245 -10.81 0.47 4.11
C CYS A 245 -9.92 0.35 5.35
N GLY A 246 -9.36 1.47 5.81
CA GLY A 246 -8.53 1.55 6.98
C GLY A 246 -8.13 3.00 7.25
N ALA A 247 -7.67 3.27 8.47
CA ALA A 247 -7.12 4.57 8.82
C ALA A 247 -5.96 4.39 9.81
N THR A 248 -4.91 5.18 9.62
CA THR A 248 -3.80 5.32 10.57
C THR A 248 -3.63 6.79 10.91
N SER A 249 -3.25 7.09 12.14
CA SER A 249 -2.94 8.47 12.54
C SER A 249 -1.46 8.60 12.86
N SER A 250 -0.93 9.78 12.58
CA SER A 250 0.41 10.20 12.95
C SER A 250 0.33 11.60 13.57
N GLY A 251 1.32 11.99 14.36
CA GLY A 251 1.36 13.32 14.96
C GLY A 251 1.74 13.30 16.44
N ARG A 252 1.77 14.51 17.01
CA ARG A 252 2.29 14.74 18.37
C ARG A 252 1.17 14.96 19.38
N ALA A 253 -0.03 15.32 18.92
CA ALA A 253 -1.18 15.59 19.76
C ALA A 253 -2.29 14.55 19.54
N GLY A 254 -3.07 14.33 20.59
CA GLY A 254 -4.32 13.59 20.47
C GLY A 254 -5.33 14.33 19.59
N VAL A 255 -6.18 13.57 18.91
CA VAL A 255 -7.25 14.11 18.05
C VAL A 255 -8.58 13.93 18.76
N GLU A 256 -9.39 14.98 18.80
CA GLU A 256 -10.76 14.89 19.30
C GLU A 256 -11.59 13.99 18.37
N ALA A 257 -12.50 13.19 18.92
CA ALA A 257 -13.33 12.28 18.13
C ALA A 257 -14.16 13.00 17.05
N SER A 258 -14.68 14.19 17.34
CA SER A 258 -15.43 15.02 16.38
C SER A 258 -14.56 15.42 15.18
N MET A 259 -13.31 15.82 15.45
CA MET A 259 -12.33 16.18 14.44
C MET A 259 -11.93 14.96 13.59
N LEU A 260 -11.72 13.80 14.22
CA LEU A 260 -11.40 12.56 13.52
C LEU A 260 -12.50 12.16 12.52
N LEU A 261 -13.77 12.32 12.90
CA LEU A 261 -14.91 12.08 12.01
C LEU A 261 -14.90 13.07 10.84
N ALA A 262 -14.70 14.37 11.10
CA ALA A 262 -14.62 15.39 10.05
C ALA A 262 -13.46 15.15 9.06
N MET A 263 -12.31 14.69 9.56
CA MET A 263 -11.17 14.30 8.74
C MET A 263 -11.50 13.09 7.86
N THR A 264 -12.18 12.10 8.42
CA THR A 264 -12.61 10.89 7.69
C THR A 264 -13.61 11.23 6.58
N GLU A 265 -14.63 12.02 6.88
CA GLU A 265 -15.61 12.49 5.89
C GLU A 265 -14.95 13.30 4.76
N THR A 266 -13.96 14.12 5.13
CA THR A 266 -13.18 14.89 4.14
C THR A 266 -12.40 13.97 3.21
N ALA A 267 -11.75 12.93 3.75
CA ALA A 267 -11.06 11.94 2.95
C ALA A 267 -12.01 11.18 2.01
N GLN A 268 -13.17 10.73 2.52
CA GLN A 268 -14.18 10.02 1.72
C GLN A 268 -14.69 10.84 0.54
N ARG A 269 -14.86 12.15 0.75
CA ARG A 269 -15.32 13.07 -0.31
C ARG A 269 -14.26 13.30 -1.39
N LEU A 270 -12.99 13.35 -1.03
CA LEU A 270 -11.90 13.69 -1.96
C LEU A 270 -11.34 12.48 -2.71
N ALA A 271 -11.33 11.30 -2.09
CA ALA A 271 -10.70 10.12 -2.66
C ALA A 271 -11.23 9.70 -4.04
N PRO A 272 -12.56 9.66 -4.31
CA PRO A 272 -13.06 9.30 -5.64
C PRO A 272 -12.60 10.27 -6.74
N GLY A 273 -12.52 11.57 -6.42
CA GLY A 273 -12.03 12.58 -7.36
C GLY A 273 -10.54 12.41 -7.67
N LEU A 274 -9.72 12.16 -6.65
CA LEU A 274 -8.29 11.87 -6.81
C LEU A 274 -8.06 10.59 -7.62
N TRP A 275 -8.83 9.53 -7.33
CA TRP A 275 -8.79 8.28 -8.07
C TRP A 275 -9.08 8.47 -9.56
N GLU A 276 -10.12 9.22 -9.89
CA GLU A 276 -10.45 9.53 -11.28
C GLU A 276 -9.34 10.33 -11.98
N GLN A 277 -8.72 11.29 -11.29
CA GLN A 277 -7.60 12.05 -11.84
C GLN A 277 -6.42 11.14 -12.18
N ILE A 278 -6.00 10.28 -11.25
CA ILE A 278 -4.93 9.30 -11.47
C ILE A 278 -5.28 8.39 -12.65
N MET A 279 -6.49 7.84 -12.68
CA MET A 279 -6.93 6.96 -13.78
C MET A 279 -6.97 7.66 -15.13
N ARG A 280 -7.30 8.97 -15.18
CA ARG A 280 -7.21 9.75 -16.41
C ARG A 280 -5.78 9.92 -16.89
N PHE A 281 -4.83 10.16 -15.98
CA PHE A 281 -3.40 10.21 -16.33
C PHE A 281 -2.91 8.87 -16.89
N LEU A 282 -3.32 7.76 -16.28
CA LEU A 282 -2.96 6.41 -16.75
C LEU A 282 -3.53 6.08 -18.14
N GLN A 283 -4.70 6.63 -18.49
CA GLN A 283 -5.33 6.45 -19.80
C GLN A 283 -4.79 7.39 -20.88
N SER A 284 -4.09 8.46 -20.50
CA SER A 284 -3.38 9.35 -21.41
C SER A 284 -1.94 8.88 -21.48
N PRO A 285 -1.57 7.92 -22.35
CA PRO A 285 -0.19 7.50 -22.48
C PRO A 285 0.67 8.74 -22.75
N ALA A 286 1.66 8.97 -21.89
CA ALA A 286 2.67 10.00 -22.09
C ALA A 286 3.25 9.83 -23.50
N ARG A 287 3.27 10.94 -24.23
CA ARG A 287 3.64 11.03 -25.64
C ARG A 287 5.13 11.27 -25.79
#